data_AF-A0A531MEN2-F1
#
_entry.id   AF-A0A531MEN2-F1
#
_cell.length_a   1.000
_cell.length_b   1.000
_cell.length_c   1.000
_cell.angle_alpha   90.00
_cell.angle_beta   90.00
_cell.angle_gamma   90.00
#
_symmetry.space_group_name_H-M   'P 1'
#
loop_
_entity.id
_entity.type
_entity.pdbx_description
1 polymer ?
#
loop_
_entity_poly.entity_id
_entity_poly.type
_entity_poly.pdbx_seq_one_letter_code
_entity_poly.pdbx_strand_id
1 'polypeptide(L)'
;AMLQGAAFLKAAGAWPNPVLERLPAECAYCVAVGAVAGGNGIALQDALSAFLQAFFSILVQAAIRLGVIGQNEATTLLAGFEPLALSTAARASRSTSDDLGGCAFVSDVMAMKHETQYSRLFRS
;
A
#
# COMPACT_ATOMS: atom_id res chain seq x y z
N ALA A 1 -9.29 2.86 -2.79
CA ALA A 1 -8.03 3.54 -3.18
C ALA A 1 -8.09 5.08 -3.05
N MET A 2 -9.02 5.79 -3.71
CA MET A 2 -9.06 7.27 -3.70
C MET A 2 -9.29 7.87 -2.31
N LEU A 3 -10.23 7.33 -1.53
CA LEU A 3 -10.49 7.79 -0.16
C LEU A 3 -9.26 7.67 0.77
N GLN A 4 -8.47 6.60 0.60
CA GLN A 4 -7.23 6.41 1.36
C GLN A 4 -6.17 7.42 0.95
N GLY A 5 -6.04 7.73 -0.34
CA GLY A 5 -5.11 8.74 -0.83
C GLY A 5 -5.49 10.14 -0.33
N ALA A 6 -6.77 10.52 -0.39
CA ALA A 6 -7.24 11.79 0.17
C ALA A 6 -6.96 11.90 1.68
N ALA A 7 -7.22 10.84 2.45
CA ALA A 7 -6.91 10.79 3.88
C ALA A 7 -5.40 10.89 4.15
N PHE A 8 -4.58 10.22 3.35
CA PHE A 8 -3.13 10.29 3.44
C PHE A 8 -2.61 11.70 3.15
N LEU A 9 -3.08 12.36 2.10
CA LEU A 9 -2.68 13.74 1.76
C LEU A 9 -3.05 14.72 2.87
N LYS A 10 -4.23 14.55 3.48
CA LYS A 10 -4.64 15.36 4.65
C LYS A 10 -3.67 15.18 5.82
N ALA A 11 -3.24 13.93 6.10
CA ALA A 11 -2.27 13.66 7.15
C ALA A 11 -0.86 14.19 6.80
N ALA A 12 -0.44 14.03 5.54
CA ALA A 12 0.84 14.50 5.03
C ALA A 12 0.98 16.02 5.09
N GLY A 13 -0.12 16.78 5.12
CA GLY A 13 -0.13 18.23 5.33
C GLY A 13 0.56 18.70 6.62
N ALA A 14 0.79 17.80 7.59
CA ALA A 14 1.61 18.10 8.77
C ALA A 14 3.11 18.32 8.43
N TRP A 15 3.56 17.87 7.25
CA TRP A 15 4.90 18.12 6.69
C TRP A 15 4.76 18.96 5.42
N PRO A 16 4.80 20.30 5.54
CA PRO A 16 4.59 21.19 4.40
C PRO A 16 5.60 20.89 3.27
N ASN A 17 5.08 20.62 2.08
CA ASN A 17 5.88 20.37 0.89
C ASN A 17 5.14 20.85 -0.37
N PRO A 18 5.78 21.59 -1.29
CA PRO A 18 5.14 22.09 -2.52
C PRO A 18 4.51 20.98 -3.39
N VAL A 19 4.94 19.73 -3.25
CA VAL A 19 4.34 18.60 -3.98
C VAL A 19 2.87 18.40 -3.65
N LEU A 20 2.41 18.77 -2.44
CA LEU A 20 1.02 18.59 -2.01
C LEU A 20 0.06 19.44 -2.84
N GLU A 21 0.49 20.61 -3.30
CA GLU A 21 -0.31 21.52 -4.15
C GLU A 21 -0.41 21.05 -5.60
N ARG A 22 0.48 20.14 -6.01
CA ARG A 22 0.55 19.61 -7.39
C ARG A 22 -0.31 18.36 -7.59
N LEU A 23 -0.89 17.82 -6.51
CA LEU A 23 -1.68 16.60 -6.55
C LEU A 23 -3.17 16.92 -6.60
N PRO A 24 -3.98 16.14 -7.35
CA PRO A 24 -5.42 16.28 -7.32
C PRO A 24 -5.97 15.93 -5.93
N ALA A 25 -7.11 16.53 -5.57
CA ALA A 25 -7.81 16.23 -4.31
C ALA A 25 -8.19 14.74 -4.21
N GLU A 26 -8.60 14.15 -5.33
CA GLU A 26 -8.80 12.71 -5.47
C GLU A 26 -7.55 12.09 -6.09
N CYS A 27 -6.65 11.63 -5.23
CA CYS A 27 -5.42 10.97 -5.64
C CYS A 27 -5.44 9.51 -5.19
N ALA A 28 -4.99 8.60 -6.06
CA ALA A 28 -4.81 7.21 -5.68
C ALA A 28 -3.75 7.09 -4.60
N TYR A 29 -3.97 6.24 -3.59
CA TYR A 29 -3.09 6.13 -2.42
C TYR A 29 -1.61 5.91 -2.78
N CYS A 30 -1.30 5.01 -3.71
CA CYS A 30 0.07 4.75 -4.14
C CYS A 30 0.73 5.98 -4.82
N VAL A 31 -0.02 6.74 -5.62
CA VAL A 31 0.45 7.97 -6.26
C VAL A 31 0.70 9.05 -5.20
N ALA A 32 -0.21 9.22 -4.25
CA ALA A 32 -0.07 10.16 -3.15
C ALA A 32 1.18 9.88 -2.30
N VAL A 33 1.40 8.61 -1.91
CA VAL A 33 2.59 8.23 -1.14
C VAL A 33 3.86 8.46 -1.95
N GLY A 34 3.91 8.04 -3.22
CA GLY A 34 5.10 8.22 -4.07
C GLY A 34 5.45 9.68 -4.28
N ALA A 35 4.47 10.54 -4.55
CA ALA A 35 4.67 11.96 -4.73
C ALA A 35 5.16 12.65 -3.45
N VAL A 36 4.56 12.34 -2.30
CA VAL A 36 4.99 12.90 -0.99
C VAL A 36 6.40 12.43 -0.64
N ALA A 37 6.72 11.14 -0.84
CA ALA A 37 8.04 10.60 -0.57
C ALA A 37 9.12 11.28 -1.44
N GLY A 38 8.88 11.38 -2.76
CA GLY A 38 9.78 12.04 -3.70
C GLY A 38 9.93 13.54 -3.41
N GLY A 39 8.84 14.24 -3.08
CA GLY A 39 8.89 15.65 -2.72
C GLY A 39 9.72 15.93 -1.46
N ASN A 40 9.80 14.98 -0.53
CA ASN A 40 10.62 15.06 0.68
C ASN A 40 12.02 14.45 0.52
N GLY A 41 12.42 14.06 -0.70
CA GLY A 41 13.77 13.55 -0.96
C GLY A 41 14.04 12.14 -0.42
N ILE A 42 13.00 11.35 -0.14
CA ILE A 42 13.17 9.94 0.26
C ILE A 42 13.64 9.15 -0.95
N ALA A 43 14.69 8.34 -0.77
CA ALA A 43 15.20 7.49 -1.84
C ALA A 43 14.12 6.52 -2.34
N LEU A 44 14.03 6.35 -3.66
CA LEU A 44 12.96 5.56 -4.30
C LEU A 44 12.85 4.14 -3.71
N GLN A 45 13.98 3.47 -3.51
CA GLN A 45 14.01 2.11 -2.99
C GLN A 45 13.53 2.02 -1.53
N ASP A 46 13.85 3.02 -0.70
CA ASP A 46 13.38 3.10 0.68
C ASP A 46 11.87 3.36 0.73
N ALA A 47 11.38 4.28 -0.10
CA ALA A 47 9.96 4.58 -0.21
C ALA A 47 9.14 3.35 -0.64
N LEU A 48 9.63 2.61 -1.63
CA LEU A 48 9.00 1.36 -2.09
C LEU A 48 9.01 0.28 -1.00
N SER A 49 10.14 0.10 -0.30
CA SER A 49 10.27 -0.89 0.76
C SER A 49 9.34 -0.58 1.94
N ALA A 50 9.29 0.69 2.36
CA ALA A 50 8.38 1.14 3.41
C ALA A 50 6.91 0.97 3.02
N PHE A 51 6.55 1.29 1.77
CA PHE A 51 5.18 1.11 1.26
C PHE A 51 4.77 -0.37 1.27
N LEU A 52 5.63 -1.26 0.80
CA LEU A 52 5.37 -2.71 0.79
C LEU A 52 5.24 -3.27 2.21
N GLN A 53 6.11 -2.84 3.13
CA GLN A 53 6.04 -3.24 4.54
C GLN A 53 4.75 -2.77 5.20
N ALA A 54 4.36 -1.52 4.97
CA ALA A 54 3.12 -0.96 5.51
C ALA A 54 1.89 -1.69 4.93
N PHE A 55 1.88 -1.96 3.63
CA PHE A 55 0.81 -2.70 2.97
C PHE A 55 0.65 -4.11 3.56
N PHE A 56 1.74 -4.86 3.68
CA PHE A 56 1.69 -6.21 4.24
C PHE A 56 1.30 -6.21 5.72
N SER A 57 1.77 -5.22 6.49
CA SER A 57 1.37 -5.04 7.90
C SER A 57 -0.14 -4.84 8.06
N ILE A 58 -0.80 -4.14 7.13
CA ILE A 58 -2.27 -3.99 7.14
C ILE A 58 -2.95 -5.34 6.89
N LEU A 59 -2.43 -6.16 5.97
CA LEU A 59 -2.98 -7.50 5.69
C LEU A 59 -2.82 -8.43 6.90
N VAL A 60 -1.65 -8.42 7.54
CA VAL A 60 -1.38 -9.20 8.76
C VAL A 60 -2.33 -8.78 9.89
N GLN A 61 -2.55 -7.48 10.08
CA GLN A 61 -3.51 -6.98 11.07
C GLN A 61 -4.95 -7.39 10.76
N ALA A 62 -5.34 -7.42 9.48
CA ALA A 62 -6.65 -7.94 9.08
C ALA A 62 -6.78 -9.43 9.40
N ALA A 63 -5.75 -10.24 9.13
CA ALA A 63 -5.73 -11.67 9.45
C ALA A 63 -5.87 -11.96 10.95
N ILE A 64 -5.21 -11.16 11.81
CA ILE A 64 -5.39 -11.23 13.28
C ILE A 64 -6.85 -10.95 13.66
N ARG A 65 -7.45 -9.87 13.11
CA ARG A 65 -8.84 -9.49 13.42
C ARG A 65 -9.87 -10.50 12.92
N LEU A 66 -9.54 -11.27 11.89
CA LEU A 66 -10.35 -12.39 11.41
C LEU A 66 -10.16 -13.67 12.25
N GLY A 67 -9.24 -13.68 13.21
CA GLY A 67 -8.92 -14.85 14.01
C GLY A 67 -8.18 -15.94 13.24
N VAL A 68 -7.55 -15.61 12.11
CA VAL A 68 -6.84 -16.58 11.25
C VAL A 68 -5.44 -16.87 11.79
N ILE A 69 -4.79 -15.86 12.39
CA ILE A 69 -3.44 -15.96 12.96
C ILE A 69 -3.34 -15.27 14.31
N GLY A 70 -2.33 -15.66 15.10
CA GLY A 70 -1.96 -15.00 16.36
C GLY A 70 -0.91 -13.89 16.20
N GLN A 71 -0.63 -13.16 17.29
CA GLN A 71 0.40 -12.11 17.33
C GLN A 71 1.82 -12.64 17.06
N ASN A 72 2.17 -13.81 17.60
CA ASN A 72 3.50 -14.41 17.40
C ASN A 72 3.70 -14.84 15.93
N GLU A 73 2.65 -15.40 15.33
CA GLU A 73 2.66 -15.78 13.92
C GLU A 73 2.76 -14.55 13.01
N ALA A 74 2.08 -13.46 13.37
CA ALA A 74 2.15 -12.19 12.66
C ALA A 74 3.58 -11.65 12.56
N THR A 75 4.34 -11.67 13.67
CA THR A 75 5.76 -11.26 13.66
C THR A 75 6.60 -12.18 12.78
N THR A 76 6.34 -13.48 12.82
CA THR A 76 7.05 -14.48 11.97
C THR A 76 6.77 -14.23 10.49
N LEU A 77 5.52 -13.92 10.13
CA LEU A 77 5.13 -13.60 8.76
C LEU A 77 5.76 -12.29 8.27
N LEU A 78 5.81 -11.27 9.13
CA LEU A 78 6.46 -9.99 8.82
C LEU A 78 7.94 -10.19 8.51
N ALA A 79 8.67 -10.91 9.38
CA ALA A 79 10.08 -11.20 9.16
C ALA A 79 10.30 -12.04 7.88
N GLY A 80 9.44 -13.02 7.62
CA GLY A 80 9.49 -13.84 6.40
C GLY A 80 9.17 -13.07 5.11
N PHE A 81 8.43 -11.96 5.20
CA PHE A 81 8.06 -11.13 4.07
C PHE A 81 9.16 -10.15 3.64
N GLU A 82 10.06 -9.75 4.55
CA GLU A 82 11.09 -8.73 4.28
C GLU A 82 11.94 -9.01 3.02
N PRO A 83 12.46 -10.24 2.77
CA PRO A 83 13.22 -10.50 1.54
C PRO A 83 12.38 -10.33 0.26
N LEU A 84 11.09 -10.68 0.30
CA LEU A 84 10.18 -10.50 -0.81
C LEU A 84 9.86 -9.02 -1.05
N ALA A 85 9.66 -8.25 0.03
CA ALA A 85 9.46 -6.81 -0.05
C ALA A 85 10.65 -6.12 -0.71
N LEU A 86 11.87 -6.43 -0.26
CA LEU A 86 13.10 -5.84 -0.79
C LEU A 86 13.33 -6.20 -2.26
N SER A 87 13.16 -7.47 -2.64
CA SER A 87 13.30 -7.89 -4.04
C SER A 87 12.23 -7.27 -4.95
N THR A 88 11.01 -7.10 -4.45
CA THR A 88 9.93 -6.44 -5.18
C THR A 88 10.17 -4.94 -5.33
N ALA A 89 10.64 -4.26 -4.27
CA ALA A 89 11.06 -2.86 -4.32
C ALA A 89 12.20 -2.65 -5.34
N ALA A 90 13.19 -3.53 -5.33
CA ALA A 90 14.29 -3.47 -6.30
C ALA A 90 13.82 -3.67 -7.74
N ARG A 91 12.84 -4.55 -7.98
CA ARG A 91 12.25 -4.71 -9.32
C ARG A 91 11.48 -3.46 -9.73
N ALA A 92 10.59 -2.98 -8.86
CA ALA A 92 9.74 -1.81 -9.13
C ALA A 92 10.56 -0.52 -9.35
N SER A 93 11.70 -0.36 -8.68
CA SER A 93 12.57 0.82 -8.87
C SER A 93 13.20 0.92 -10.25
N ARG A 94 13.19 -0.17 -11.03
CA ARG A 94 13.68 -0.22 -12.41
C ARG A 94 12.56 -0.31 -13.44
N SER A 95 11.30 -0.32 -13.01
CA SER A 95 10.15 -0.38 -13.91
C SER A 95 9.87 0.98 -14.54
N THR A 96 9.26 0.93 -15.71
CA THR A 96 8.86 2.08 -16.52
C THR A 96 7.33 2.16 -16.62
N SER A 97 6.82 3.19 -17.28
CA SER A 97 5.38 3.30 -17.58
C SER A 97 4.86 2.13 -18.41
N ASP A 98 5.71 1.53 -19.24
CA ASP A 98 5.33 0.43 -20.13
C ASP A 98 5.13 -0.89 -19.37
N ASP A 99 5.65 -0.97 -18.14
CA ASP A 99 5.42 -2.09 -17.23
C ASP A 99 4.11 -1.96 -16.43
N LEU A 100 3.37 -0.86 -16.61
CA LEU A 100 2.05 -0.67 -16.00
C LEU A 100 0.99 -1.47 -16.78
N GLY A 101 0.06 -2.08 -16.05
CA GLY A 101 -1.08 -2.80 -16.64
C GLY A 101 -1.12 -4.31 -16.40
N GLY A 102 -0.70 -4.76 -15.22
CA GLY A 102 -0.82 -6.17 -14.82
C GLY A 102 -2.25 -6.60 -14.46
N CYS A 103 -2.44 -7.91 -14.26
CA CYS A 103 -3.67 -8.49 -13.74
C CYS A 103 -3.36 -9.32 -12.48
N ALA A 104 -4.14 -9.11 -11.42
CA ALA A 104 -4.07 -9.90 -10.20
C ALA A 104 -5.32 -10.78 -10.11
N PHE A 105 -5.52 -11.65 -11.11
CA PHE A 105 -6.79 -12.33 -11.39
C PHE A 105 -7.55 -12.84 -10.15
N VAL A 106 -6.87 -13.60 -9.28
CA VAL A 106 -7.49 -14.14 -8.07
C VAL A 106 -7.87 -13.00 -7.10
N SER A 107 -6.99 -12.03 -6.89
CA SER A 107 -7.27 -10.87 -6.04
C SER A 107 -8.43 -10.04 -6.59
N ASP A 108 -8.48 -9.81 -7.90
CA ASP A 108 -9.54 -9.05 -8.57
C ASP A 108 -10.89 -9.76 -8.40
N VAL A 109 -10.94 -11.07 -8.58
CA VAL A 109 -12.13 -11.89 -8.34
C VAL A 109 -12.57 -11.87 -6.88
N MET A 110 -11.63 -11.94 -5.93
CA MET A 110 -11.96 -11.89 -4.51
C MET A 110 -12.47 -10.50 -4.09
N ALA A 111 -11.95 -9.41 -4.67
CA ALA A 111 -12.47 -8.06 -4.46
C ALA A 111 -13.93 -7.94 -4.96
N MET A 112 -14.22 -8.46 -6.16
CA MET A 112 -15.60 -8.49 -6.70
C MET A 112 -16.55 -9.29 -5.79
N LYS A 113 -16.10 -10.44 -5.26
CA LYS A 113 -16.90 -11.23 -4.31
C LYS A 113 -17.13 -10.49 -2.98
N HIS A 114 -16.10 -9.81 -2.47
CA HIS A 114 -16.17 -9.03 -1.23
C HIS A 114 -17.20 -7.90 -1.33
N GLU A 115 -17.40 -7.31 -2.51
CA GLU A 115 -18.42 -6.29 -2.72
C GLU A 115 -19.84 -6.81 -2.44
N THR A 116 -20.12 -8.07 -2.78
CA THR A 116 -21.42 -8.73 -2.61
C THR A 116 -21.56 -9.56 -1.33
N GLN A 117 -20.54 -9.57 -0.46
CA GLN A 117 -20.55 -10.39 0.75
C GLN A 117 -21.58 -9.88 1.76
N TYR A 118 -22.45 -10.79 2.24
CA TYR A 118 -23.57 -10.44 3.15
C TYR A 118 -23.11 -9.81 4.48
N SER A 119 -22.07 -10.37 5.10
CA SER A 119 -21.47 -9.84 6.34
C SER A 119 -20.04 -9.39 6.07
N ARG A 120 -19.74 -8.11 6.27
CA ARG A 120 -18.43 -7.50 6.01
C ARG A 120 -17.87 -6.86 7.28
N LEU A 121 -16.73 -7.37 7.71
CA LEU A 121 -15.96 -6.79 8.82
C LEU A 121 -15.09 -5.61 8.36
N PHE A 122 -14.67 -5.61 7.09
CA PHE A 122 -13.82 -4.59 6.48
C PHE A 122 -14.51 -3.90 5.33
N ARG A 123 -14.07 -2.67 5.05
CA ARG A 123 -14.44 -1.94 3.84
C ARG A 123 -13.37 -2.14 2.77
N SER A 124 -13.79 -2.26 1.51
CA SER A 124 -12.93 -2.22 0.32
C SER A 124 -12.66 -0.78 -0.15
#